data_AF-A0A3G8YFE5-F1
#
_entry.id   AF-A0A3G8YFE5-F1
#
_cell.length_a   1.000
_cell.length_b   1.000
_cell.length_c   1.000
_cell.angle_alpha   90.00
_cell.angle_beta   90.00
_cell.angle_gamma   90.00
#
_symmetry.space_group_name_H-M   'P 1'
#
loop_
_entity.id
_entity.type
_entity.pdbx_description
1 polymer ?
#
loop_
_entity_poly.entity_id
_entity_poly.type
_entity_poly.pdbx_seq_one_letter_code
_entity_poly.pdbx_strand_id
1 'polypeptide(L)'
;MSETLQPAPTAAATFTAQFDDYICAQLRPCNESRLDFAEFVDSLSQRNRHALAVQAFHGQVCNGGFSQWFGNGYYDDDLATLNRALARMEQTELVKAVAALIDRATQIIVNDDGYDAKHHDLSDHGYEALDGLDNAYYAVAEAFDALFSEYFMTWA
;
A
#
# COMPACT_ATOMS: atom_id res chain seq x y z
N MET A 1 2.12 -44.46 21.11
CA MET A 1 1.77 -43.76 19.87
C MET A 1 2.81 -42.66 19.72
N SER A 2 3.73 -42.79 18.77
CA SER A 2 4.75 -41.76 18.54
C SER A 2 4.12 -40.63 17.74
N GLU A 3 4.01 -39.45 18.35
CA GLU A 3 3.71 -38.22 17.63
C GLU A 3 4.86 -37.89 16.70
N THR A 4 4.60 -37.99 15.40
CA THR A 4 5.52 -37.52 14.37
C THR A 4 5.52 -36.00 14.43
N LEU A 5 6.56 -35.41 15.02
CA LEU A 5 6.79 -33.96 14.97
C LEU A 5 6.93 -33.55 13.50
N GLN A 6 5.98 -32.75 13.01
CA GLN A 6 6.12 -32.11 11.71
C GLN A 6 7.33 -31.18 11.74
N PRO A 7 8.18 -31.20 10.70
CA PRO A 7 9.27 -30.25 10.59
C PRO A 7 8.71 -28.83 10.51
N ALA A 8 9.40 -27.89 11.16
CA ALA A 8 9.05 -26.48 11.07
C ALA A 8 9.03 -26.04 9.59
N PRO A 9 8.05 -25.21 9.19
CA PRO A 9 7.96 -24.73 7.82
C PRO A 9 9.23 -23.98 7.44
N THR A 10 9.64 -24.13 6.19
CA THR A 10 10.78 -23.39 5.63
C THR A 10 10.42 -21.92 5.47
N ALA A 11 11.41 -21.02 5.48
CA ALA A 11 11.18 -19.60 5.26
C ALA A 11 10.41 -19.31 3.95
N ALA A 12 10.66 -20.09 2.89
CA ALA A 12 9.93 -20.00 1.63
C ALA A 12 8.46 -20.44 1.77
N ALA A 13 8.17 -21.53 2.49
CA ALA A 13 6.80 -21.97 2.73
C ALA A 13 6.02 -20.99 3.62
N THR A 14 6.68 -20.37 4.60
CA THR A 14 6.09 -19.29 5.40
C THR A 14 5.81 -18.05 4.56
N PHE A 15 6.73 -17.67 3.67
CA PHE A 15 6.54 -16.56 2.74
C PHE A 15 5.37 -16.82 1.79
N THR A 16 5.27 -18.01 1.20
CA THR A 16 4.15 -18.38 0.32
C THR A 16 2.81 -18.42 1.05
N ALA A 17 2.72 -19.01 2.24
CA ALA A 17 1.48 -19.00 3.01
C ALA A 17 1.04 -17.58 3.41
N GLN A 18 2.01 -16.74 3.82
CA GLN A 18 1.74 -15.33 4.11
C GLN A 18 1.35 -14.55 2.85
N PHE A 19 1.92 -14.89 1.69
CA PHE A 19 1.61 -14.30 0.40
C PHE A 19 0.23 -14.74 -0.12
N ASP A 20 -0.20 -15.98 0.14
CA ASP A 20 -1.53 -16.47 -0.25
C ASP A 20 -2.64 -15.85 0.60
N ASP A 21 -2.44 -15.70 1.92
CA ASP A 21 -3.38 -14.95 2.78
C ASP A 21 -3.44 -13.46 2.39
N TYR A 22 -2.30 -12.93 1.96
CA TYR A 22 -2.13 -11.56 1.49
C TYR A 22 -2.80 -11.29 0.14
N ILE A 23 -2.62 -12.19 -0.84
CA ILE A 23 -3.30 -12.17 -2.14
C ILE A 23 -4.80 -12.38 -1.94
N CYS A 24 -5.21 -13.28 -1.03
CA CYS A 24 -6.61 -13.44 -0.66
C CYS A 24 -7.22 -12.18 -0.04
N ALA A 25 -6.44 -11.33 0.63
CA ALA A 25 -6.89 -10.03 1.13
C ALA A 25 -6.93 -8.95 0.04
N GLN A 26 -6.02 -8.99 -0.93
CA GLN A 26 -6.00 -8.06 -2.07
C GLN A 26 -7.03 -8.40 -3.17
N LEU A 27 -7.40 -9.68 -3.34
CA LEU A 27 -8.29 -10.16 -4.40
C LEU A 27 -9.76 -10.34 -3.97
N ARG A 28 -10.15 -9.94 -2.75
CA ARG A 28 -11.57 -9.94 -2.39
C ARG A 28 -12.31 -8.91 -3.24
N PRO A 29 -13.55 -9.21 -3.68
CA PRO A 29 -14.28 -8.38 -4.62
C PRO A 29 -14.30 -6.91 -4.17
N CYS A 30 -14.05 -6.01 -5.11
CA CYS A 30 -13.81 -4.56 -5.00
C CYS A 30 -14.99 -3.73 -4.43
N ASN A 31 -15.86 -4.34 -3.63
CA ASN A 31 -17.06 -3.72 -3.08
C ASN A 31 -17.05 -3.68 -1.54
N GLU A 32 -15.99 -4.20 -0.90
CA GLU A 32 -15.84 -4.23 0.57
C GLU A 32 -14.58 -3.43 0.94
N SER A 33 -14.74 -2.41 1.79
CA SER A 33 -13.65 -1.54 2.28
C SER A 33 -12.71 -2.34 3.19
N ARG A 34 -11.46 -1.91 3.38
CA ARG A 34 -10.60 -2.54 4.40
C ARG A 34 -11.18 -2.40 5.81
N LEU A 35 -12.04 -1.42 6.04
CA LEU A 35 -12.81 -1.27 7.27
C LEU A 35 -13.76 -2.46 7.50
N ASP A 36 -14.26 -3.09 6.45
CA ASP A 36 -15.08 -4.31 6.54
C ASP A 36 -14.24 -5.54 6.95
N PHE A 37 -12.91 -5.41 6.95
CA PHE A 37 -11.94 -6.43 7.32
C PHE A 37 -11.02 -6.01 8.47
N ALA A 38 -11.44 -5.07 9.31
CA ALA A 38 -10.62 -4.54 10.40
C ALA A 38 -10.02 -5.67 11.28
N GLU A 39 -10.80 -6.71 11.61
CA GLU A 39 -10.32 -7.84 12.41
C GLU A 39 -9.15 -8.61 11.74
N PHE A 40 -9.22 -8.79 10.42
CA PHE A 40 -8.13 -9.43 9.68
C PHE A 40 -6.90 -8.54 9.66
N VAL A 41 -7.05 -7.26 9.32
CA VAL A 41 -5.93 -6.30 9.29
C VAL A 41 -5.28 -6.19 10.68
N ASP A 42 -6.07 -6.19 11.75
CA ASP A 42 -5.59 -6.16 13.13
C ASP A 42 -4.88 -7.45 13.56
N SER A 43 -5.23 -8.58 12.96
CA SER A 43 -4.54 -9.86 13.18
C SER A 43 -3.14 -9.89 12.57
N LEU A 44 -2.85 -9.02 11.60
CA LEU A 44 -1.56 -8.97 10.92
C LEU A 44 -0.46 -8.39 11.81
N SER A 45 0.73 -8.98 11.70
CA SER A 45 1.94 -8.39 12.27
C SER A 45 2.18 -6.97 11.71
N GLN A 46 2.94 -6.14 12.43
CA GLN A 46 3.30 -4.80 11.94
C GLN A 46 3.99 -4.86 10.56
N ARG A 47 4.91 -5.82 10.36
CA ARG A 47 5.55 -6.08 9.07
C ARG A 47 4.55 -6.27 7.96
N ASN A 48 3.56 -7.14 8.17
CA ASN A 48 2.59 -7.50 7.15
C ASN A 48 1.61 -6.37 6.86
N ARG A 49 1.25 -5.56 7.86
CA ARG A 49 0.47 -4.33 7.64
C ARG A 49 1.24 -3.32 6.78
N HIS A 50 2.53 -3.15 7.03
CA HIS A 50 3.38 -2.28 6.21
C HIS A 50 3.50 -2.81 4.78
N ALA A 51 3.70 -4.12 4.60
CA ALA A 51 3.73 -4.75 3.28
C ALA A 51 2.43 -4.49 2.53
N LEU A 52 1.29 -4.69 3.18
CA LEU A 52 -0.03 -4.50 2.61
C LEU A 52 -0.29 -3.06 2.16
N ALA A 53 0.08 -2.07 2.97
CA ALA A 53 -0.09 -0.66 2.62
C ALA A 53 0.84 -0.25 1.46
N VAL A 54 2.12 -0.64 1.49
CA VAL A 54 3.11 -0.25 0.47
C VAL A 54 2.77 -0.88 -0.88
N GLN A 55 2.45 -2.16 -0.90
CA GLN A 55 2.08 -2.88 -2.13
C GLN A 55 0.72 -2.45 -2.68
N ALA A 56 -0.25 -2.13 -1.83
CA ALA A 56 -1.52 -1.58 -2.29
C ALA A 56 -1.31 -0.22 -2.95
N PHE A 57 -0.56 0.68 -2.30
CA PHE A 57 -0.16 1.94 -2.91
C PHE A 57 0.57 1.72 -4.25
N HIS A 58 1.62 0.90 -4.26
CA HIS A 58 2.40 0.63 -5.47
C HIS A 58 1.54 0.06 -6.59
N GLY A 59 0.74 -0.97 -6.29
CA GLY A 59 -0.12 -1.63 -7.28
C GLY A 59 -1.22 -0.72 -7.83
N GLN A 60 -1.87 0.09 -6.99
CA GLN A 60 -2.91 1.00 -7.46
C GLN A 60 -2.34 2.12 -8.33
N VAL A 61 -1.25 2.75 -7.88
CA VAL A 61 -0.62 3.83 -8.66
C VAL A 61 -0.04 3.30 -9.96
N CYS A 62 0.62 2.13 -9.97
CA CYS A 62 1.10 1.51 -11.20
C CYS A 62 -0.01 1.06 -12.16
N ASN A 63 -1.22 0.76 -11.67
CA ASN A 63 -2.32 0.29 -12.53
C ASN A 63 -3.15 1.43 -13.13
N GLY A 64 -3.41 2.49 -12.37
CA GLY A 64 -4.26 3.60 -12.82
C GLY A 64 -4.00 4.91 -12.11
N GLY A 65 -2.77 5.09 -11.61
CA GLY A 65 -2.33 6.36 -11.04
C GLY A 65 -2.82 6.63 -9.62
N PHE A 66 -2.47 7.81 -9.12
CA PHE A 66 -2.96 8.32 -7.84
C PHE A 66 -4.49 8.43 -7.82
N SER A 67 -5.11 8.72 -8.96
CA SER A 67 -6.57 8.74 -9.10
C SER A 67 -7.20 7.39 -8.76
N GLN A 68 -6.64 6.28 -9.25
CA GLN A 68 -7.13 4.95 -8.88
C GLN A 68 -6.87 4.61 -7.42
N TRP A 69 -5.72 5.00 -6.86
CA TRP A 69 -5.42 4.82 -5.44
C TRP A 69 -6.46 5.53 -4.54
N PHE A 70 -6.89 6.72 -4.94
CA PHE A 70 -7.94 7.48 -4.28
C PHE A 70 -9.33 6.91 -4.52
N GLY A 71 -9.75 6.73 -5.77
CA GLY A 71 -11.07 6.24 -6.14
C GLY A 71 -11.42 4.87 -5.55
N ASN A 72 -10.42 4.07 -5.21
CA ASN A 72 -10.60 2.78 -4.55
C ASN A 72 -10.50 2.83 -3.01
N GLY A 73 -10.45 4.02 -2.40
CA GLY A 73 -10.48 4.22 -0.94
C GLY A 73 -9.17 3.92 -0.18
N TYR A 74 -8.10 3.54 -0.88
CA TYR A 74 -6.85 3.16 -0.22
C TYR A 74 -6.14 4.33 0.49
N TYR A 75 -6.38 5.57 0.07
CA TYR A 75 -5.87 6.73 0.80
C TYR A 75 -6.43 6.80 2.23
N ASP A 76 -7.75 6.70 2.38
CA ASP A 76 -8.42 6.77 3.68
C ASP A 76 -8.04 5.57 4.55
N ASP A 77 -7.96 4.39 3.93
CA ASP A 77 -7.69 3.14 4.63
C ASP A 77 -6.21 2.97 5.03
N ASP A 78 -5.26 3.43 4.20
CA ASP A 78 -3.84 3.04 4.34
C ASP A 78 -2.85 4.18 4.59
N LEU A 79 -3.19 5.44 4.34
CA LEU A 79 -2.20 6.53 4.35
C LEU A 79 -1.36 6.56 5.64
N ALA A 80 -2.01 6.38 6.79
CA ALA A 80 -1.31 6.37 8.08
C ALA A 80 -0.31 5.20 8.20
N THR A 81 -0.67 4.01 7.70
CA THR A 81 0.19 2.83 7.70
C THR A 81 1.31 2.96 6.68
N LEU A 82 1.01 3.49 5.49
CA LEU A 82 1.98 3.78 4.44
C LEU A 82 3.07 4.75 4.91
N ASN A 83 2.66 5.87 5.53
CA ASN A 83 3.60 6.85 6.08
C ASN A 83 4.50 6.25 7.16
N ARG A 84 3.96 5.38 8.03
CA ARG A 84 4.77 4.65 9.01
C ARG A 84 5.73 3.66 8.37
N ALA A 85 5.34 3.01 7.29
CA ALA A 85 6.22 2.12 6.54
C ALA A 85 7.39 2.88 5.94
N LEU A 86 7.12 3.99 5.23
CA LEU A 86 8.14 4.85 4.62
C LEU A 86 9.10 5.44 5.65
N ALA A 87 8.59 5.87 6.81
CA ALA A 87 9.42 6.43 7.89
C ALA A 87 10.38 5.41 8.53
N ARG A 88 10.10 4.10 8.38
CA ARG A 88 10.95 3.02 8.90
C ARG A 88 11.95 2.49 7.88
N MET A 89 11.71 2.73 6.60
CA MET A 89 12.68 2.40 5.56
C MET A 89 13.94 3.27 5.73
N GLU A 90 15.06 2.82 5.15
CA GLU A 90 16.24 3.66 5.05
C GLU A 90 15.89 4.96 4.30
N GLN A 91 16.26 6.10 4.88
CA GLN A 91 15.86 7.43 4.40
C GLN A 91 16.72 7.88 3.20
N THR A 92 16.65 7.09 2.13
CA THR A 92 17.28 7.38 0.84
C THR A 92 16.54 8.52 0.12
N GLU A 93 17.17 9.12 -0.89
CA GLU A 93 16.52 10.12 -1.73
C GLU A 93 15.29 9.56 -2.46
N LEU A 94 15.28 8.26 -2.74
CA LEU A 94 14.16 7.55 -3.34
C LEU A 94 12.94 7.50 -2.40
N VAL A 95 13.14 7.12 -1.13
CA VAL A 95 12.05 7.10 -0.13
C VAL A 95 11.50 8.52 0.09
N LYS A 96 12.38 9.53 0.14
CA LYS A 96 11.96 10.93 0.25
C LYS A 96 11.17 11.40 -0.97
N ALA A 97 11.58 11.00 -2.17
CA ALA A 97 10.87 11.33 -3.41
C ALA A 97 9.46 10.73 -3.41
N VAL A 98 9.32 9.45 -3.06
CA VAL A 98 8.01 8.78 -2.95
C VAL A 98 7.14 9.43 -1.87
N ALA A 99 7.70 9.70 -0.68
CA ALA A 99 6.98 10.38 0.39
C ALA A 99 6.50 11.79 -0.04
N ALA A 100 7.32 12.53 -0.79
CA ALA A 100 6.95 13.84 -1.31
C ALA A 100 5.83 13.76 -2.37
N LEU A 101 5.82 12.72 -3.21
CA LEU A 101 4.72 12.50 -4.16
C LEU A 101 3.41 12.19 -3.44
N ILE A 102 3.45 11.33 -2.41
CA ILE A 102 2.28 11.02 -1.57
C ILE A 102 1.77 12.27 -0.85
N ASP A 103 2.67 13.09 -0.28
CA ASP A 103 2.29 14.33 0.38
C ASP A 103 1.62 15.30 -0.62
N ARG A 104 2.19 15.49 -1.80
CA ARG A 104 1.57 16.33 -2.85
C ARG A 104 0.19 15.83 -3.26
N ALA A 105 0.05 14.53 -3.49
CA ALA A 105 -1.25 13.93 -3.83
C ALA A 105 -2.28 14.08 -2.68
N THR A 106 -1.83 13.94 -1.43
CA THR A 106 -2.64 14.17 -0.23
C THR A 106 -3.10 15.63 -0.13
N GLN A 107 -2.21 16.59 -0.37
CA GLN A 107 -2.58 18.01 -0.37
C GLN A 107 -3.60 18.34 -1.46
N ILE A 108 -3.60 17.64 -2.59
CA ILE A 108 -4.61 17.83 -3.64
C ILE A 108 -5.99 17.43 -3.12
N ILE A 109 -6.14 16.26 -2.50
CA ILE A 109 -7.41 15.85 -1.88
C ILE A 109 -7.86 16.84 -0.80
N VAL A 110 -6.96 17.18 0.12
CA VAL A 110 -7.30 18.05 1.27
C VAL A 110 -7.78 19.43 0.82
N ASN A 111 -7.30 19.91 -0.33
CA ASN A 111 -7.68 21.20 -0.90
C ASN A 111 -8.74 21.09 -2.02
N ASP A 112 -9.25 19.90 -2.31
CA ASP A 112 -10.33 19.70 -3.28
C ASP A 112 -11.69 19.89 -2.59
N ASP A 113 -12.26 21.09 -2.73
CA ASP A 113 -13.58 21.45 -2.19
C ASP A 113 -14.73 20.57 -2.73
N GLY A 114 -14.48 19.78 -3.79
CA GLY A 114 -15.44 18.85 -4.37
C GLY A 114 -15.20 17.38 -4.03
N TYR A 115 -14.24 17.05 -3.18
CA TYR A 115 -13.96 15.66 -2.81
C TYR A 115 -15.14 15.01 -2.06
N ASP A 116 -15.66 13.92 -2.59
CA ASP A 116 -16.69 13.11 -1.95
C ASP A 116 -16.07 11.93 -1.21
N ALA A 117 -15.79 12.12 0.08
CA ALA A 117 -15.22 11.08 0.94
C ALA A 117 -16.07 9.80 1.05
N LYS A 118 -17.38 9.86 0.76
CA LYS A 118 -18.24 8.67 0.81
C LYS A 118 -18.05 7.78 -0.43
N HIS A 119 -17.75 8.38 -1.57
CA HIS A 119 -17.56 7.67 -2.83
C HIS A 119 -16.09 7.67 -3.30
N HIS A 120 -15.21 8.27 -2.50
CA HIS A 120 -13.79 8.51 -2.77
C HIS A 120 -13.51 9.21 -4.11
N ASP A 121 -14.42 10.09 -4.53
CA ASP A 121 -14.37 10.73 -5.85
C ASP A 121 -13.82 12.15 -5.76
N LEU A 122 -12.96 12.51 -6.70
CA LEU A 122 -12.39 13.85 -6.85
C LEU A 122 -13.29 14.72 -7.73
N SER A 123 -13.20 16.03 -7.58
CA SER A 123 -13.73 16.93 -8.60
C SER A 123 -12.91 16.86 -9.88
N ASP A 124 -13.45 17.37 -11.00
CA ASP A 124 -12.69 17.51 -12.24
C ASP A 124 -11.36 18.26 -12.02
N HIS A 125 -11.38 19.31 -11.19
CA HIS A 125 -10.17 20.04 -10.81
C HIS A 125 -9.20 19.22 -9.96
N GLY A 126 -9.71 18.36 -9.08
CA GLY A 126 -8.90 17.41 -8.33
C GLY A 126 -8.18 16.43 -9.26
N TYR A 127 -8.89 15.85 -10.23
CA TYR A 127 -8.30 14.97 -11.25
C TYR A 127 -7.25 15.70 -12.11
N GLU A 128 -7.53 16.93 -12.56
CA GLU A 128 -6.56 17.76 -13.29
C GLU A 128 -5.31 18.06 -12.45
N ALA A 129 -5.47 18.31 -11.16
CA ALA A 129 -4.35 18.62 -10.26
C ALA A 129 -3.41 17.42 -10.02
N LEU A 130 -3.89 16.18 -10.21
CA LEU A 130 -3.06 14.97 -10.15
C LEU A 130 -2.19 14.77 -11.39
N ASP A 131 -2.43 15.54 -12.46
CA ASP A 131 -1.70 15.38 -13.71
C ASP A 131 -0.18 15.47 -13.49
N GLY A 132 0.55 14.55 -14.13
CA GLY A 132 1.99 14.41 -14.01
C GLY A 132 2.52 13.75 -12.72
N LEU A 133 1.73 13.57 -11.66
CA LEU A 133 2.19 12.83 -10.46
C LEU A 133 2.42 11.36 -10.76
N ASP A 134 1.54 10.75 -11.57
CA ASP A 134 1.69 9.35 -12.00
C ASP A 134 3.02 9.15 -12.74
N ASN A 135 3.33 10.03 -13.69
CA ASN A 135 4.59 9.98 -14.44
C ASN A 135 5.81 10.15 -13.53
N ALA A 136 5.73 11.05 -12.54
CA ALA A 136 6.79 11.24 -11.56
C ALA A 136 7.00 10.00 -10.69
N TYR A 137 5.92 9.29 -10.34
CA TYR A 137 6.01 8.02 -9.62
C TYR A 137 6.57 6.90 -10.51
N TYR A 138 6.10 6.77 -11.76
CA TYR A 138 6.60 5.75 -12.70
C TYR A 138 8.11 5.85 -12.94
N ALA A 139 8.65 7.07 -12.93
CA ALA A 139 10.09 7.30 -13.04
C ALA A 139 10.91 6.68 -11.89
N VAL A 140 10.29 6.38 -10.75
CA VAL A 140 10.94 5.83 -9.56
C VAL A 140 10.38 4.47 -9.11
N ALA A 141 9.28 4.00 -9.72
CA ALA A 141 8.49 2.87 -9.25
C ALA A 141 9.29 1.56 -9.18
N GLU A 142 10.10 1.25 -10.20
CA GLU A 142 10.93 0.03 -10.23
C GLU A 142 12.01 0.04 -9.14
N ALA A 143 12.70 1.17 -8.98
CA ALA A 143 13.70 1.32 -7.93
C ALA A 143 13.06 1.23 -6.53
N PHE A 144 11.85 1.79 -6.39
CA PHE A 144 11.11 1.74 -5.13
C PHE A 144 10.63 0.33 -4.79
N ASP A 145 10.19 -0.46 -5.79
CA ASP A 145 9.84 -1.88 -5.65
C ASP A 145 11.00 -2.72 -5.11
N ALA A 146 12.18 -2.55 -5.69
CA ALA A 146 13.39 -3.20 -5.20
C ALA A 146 13.70 -2.81 -3.74
N LEU A 147 13.63 -1.51 -3.42
CA LEU A 147 13.93 -1.00 -2.09
C LEU A 147 12.95 -1.51 -1.03
N PHE A 148 11.63 -1.45 -1.27
CA PHE A 148 10.69 -1.93 -0.27
C PHE A 148 10.74 -3.46 -0.13
N SER A 149 11.06 -4.18 -1.21
CA SER A 149 11.26 -5.63 -1.16
C SER A 149 12.43 -5.99 -0.22
N GLU A 150 13.55 -5.26 -0.32
CA GLU A 150 14.69 -5.42 0.59
C GLU A 150 14.32 -5.12 2.04
N TYR A 151 13.59 -4.04 2.28
CA TYR A 151 13.08 -3.69 3.61
C TYR A 151 12.25 -4.83 4.24
N PHE A 152 11.40 -5.49 3.47
CA PHE A 152 10.60 -6.61 4.00
C PHE A 152 11.39 -7.91 4.15
N MET A 153 12.46 -8.11 3.39
CA MET A 153 13.37 -9.26 3.54
C MET A 153 14.29 -9.13 4.77
N THR A 154 14.64 -7.91 5.15
CA THR A 154 15.56 -7.60 6.26
C THR A 154 14.86 -7.30 7.58
N TRP A 155 13.52 -7.44 7.62
CA TRP A 155 12.70 -7.15 8.80
C TRP A 155 13.06 -8.07 9.98
N ALA A 156 13.56 -7.49 11.07
CA ALA A 156 13.87 -8.14 12.34
C ALA A 156 12.91 -7.72 13.46
#